data_AF-A0A9P4JP63-F1
#
_entry.id   AF-A0A9P4JP63-F1
#
_cell.length_a   1.000
_cell.length_b   1.000
_cell.length_c   1.000
_cell.angle_alpha   90.00
_cell.angle_beta   90.00
_cell.angle_gamma   90.00
#
_symmetry.space_group_name_H-M   'P 1'
#
loop_
_entity.id
_entity.type
_entity.pdbx_description
1 polymer ?
#
loop_
_entity_poly.entity_id
_entity_poly.type
_entity_poly.pdbx_seq_one_letter_code
_entity_poly.pdbx_strand_id
1 'polypeptide(L)'
;MLPIPEDAKEVRPAHAAVMEACRELKDLMIDPREFLQFSWTAFVSIKVILRFDLHKEFLVGETPMYKELATLSGLTPRNVPRLVRHAIVNHNFFQELSPGVVTHSALTALLVKDESLRA
;
A
#
# COMPACT_ATOMS: atom_id res chain seq x y z
N MET A 1 5.25 -9.22 5.47
CA MET A 1 6.10 -9.02 6.66
C MET A 1 5.92 -10.26 7.52
N LEU A 2 6.99 -10.99 7.84
CA LEU A 2 6.88 -12.19 8.67
C LEU A 2 6.62 -11.76 10.12
N PRO A 3 5.67 -12.37 10.84
CA PRO A 3 5.44 -12.06 12.25
C PRO A 3 6.69 -12.43 13.07
N ILE A 4 7.15 -11.51 13.92
CA ILE A 4 8.25 -11.78 14.85
C ILE A 4 7.69 -12.63 16.00
N PRO A 5 8.24 -13.84 16.26
CA PRO A 5 7.75 -14.73 17.32
C PRO A 5 7.73 -14.08 18.71
N GLU A 6 6.75 -14.48 19.52
CA GLU A 6 6.55 -13.92 20.86
C GLU A 6 7.60 -14.33 21.90
N ASP A 7 8.51 -15.20 21.56
CA ASP A 7 9.59 -15.70 22.41
C ASP A 7 10.95 -15.14 22.00
N ALA A 8 11.02 -14.40 20.88
CA ALA A 8 12.24 -13.77 20.38
C ALA A 8 12.62 -12.53 21.21
N LYS A 9 13.23 -12.77 22.38
CA LYS A 9 13.59 -11.74 23.38
C LYS A 9 14.58 -10.69 22.89
N GLU A 10 15.49 -11.04 21.98
CA GLU A 10 16.49 -10.12 21.43
C GLU A 10 16.00 -9.42 20.16
N VAL A 11 15.23 -10.12 19.32
CA VAL A 11 14.79 -9.62 18.01
C VAL A 11 13.78 -8.49 18.16
N ARG A 12 12.86 -8.55 19.14
CA ARG A 12 11.83 -7.52 19.31
C ARG A 12 12.39 -6.16 19.76
N PRO A 13 13.25 -6.08 20.78
CA PRO A 13 13.92 -4.82 21.12
C PRO A 13 14.73 -4.26 19.94
N ALA A 14 15.46 -5.12 19.22
CA ALA A 14 16.24 -4.70 18.06
C ALA A 14 15.34 -4.15 16.94
N HIS A 15 14.22 -4.82 16.63
CA HIS A 15 13.25 -4.35 15.64
C HIS A 15 12.65 -2.99 16.02
N ALA A 16 12.26 -2.81 17.29
CA ALA A 16 11.74 -1.54 17.77
C ALA A 16 12.79 -0.41 17.64
N ALA A 17 14.05 -0.67 17.99
CA ALA A 17 15.14 0.29 17.87
C ALA A 17 15.40 0.69 16.40
N VAL A 18 15.38 -0.27 15.47
CA VAL A 18 15.54 0.02 14.03
C VAL A 18 14.38 0.86 13.50
N MET A 19 13.14 0.53 13.87
CA MET A 19 11.97 1.30 13.45
C MET A 19 12.04 2.76 13.94
N GLU A 20 12.44 2.99 15.19
CA GLU A 20 12.60 4.34 15.72
C GLU A 20 13.74 5.09 15.03
N ALA A 21 14.90 4.46 14.83
CA ALA A 21 16.03 5.08 14.13
C ALA A 21 15.66 5.46 12.68
N CYS A 22 14.91 4.62 11.96
CA CYS A 22 14.43 4.94 10.61
C CYS A 22 13.41 6.11 10.61
N ARG A 23 12.58 6.21 11.65
CA ARG A 23 11.64 7.32 11.83
C ARG A 23 12.38 8.62 12.08
N GLU A 24 13.33 8.64 13.02
CA GLU A 24 14.16 9.82 13.31
C GLU A 24 14.94 10.27 12.08
N LEU A 25 15.55 9.33 11.34
CA LEU A 25 16.25 9.63 10.10
C LEU A 25 15.32 10.29 9.07
N LYS A 26 14.11 9.74 8.89
CA LYS A 26 13.10 10.33 7.99
C LYS A 26 12.77 11.76 8.43
N ASP A 27 12.53 11.98 9.71
CA ASP A 27 12.15 13.29 10.25
C ASP A 27 13.27 14.33 10.06
N LEU A 28 14.55 13.92 10.15
CA LEU A 28 15.71 14.79 9.89
C LEU A 28 15.94 15.09 8.40
N MET A 29 15.57 14.16 7.51
CA MET A 29 15.76 14.31 6.07
C MET A 29 14.65 15.12 5.40
N ILE A 30 13.45 15.16 5.99
CA ILE A 30 12.31 15.90 5.45
C ILE A 30 12.51 17.40 5.68
N ASP A 31 12.23 18.19 4.64
CA ASP A 31 12.23 19.65 4.76
C ASP A 31 11.20 20.07 5.83
N PRO A 32 11.57 20.91 6.83
CA PRO A 32 10.64 21.32 7.88
C PRO A 32 9.31 21.90 7.38
N ARG A 33 9.27 22.44 6.15
CA ARG A 33 8.05 22.97 5.51
C ARG A 33 7.06 21.87 5.12
N GLU A 34 7.52 20.65 4.87
CA GLU A 34 6.63 19.52 4.54
C GLU A 34 5.77 19.10 5.72
N PHE A 35 6.22 19.29 6.97
CA PHE A 35 5.36 19.03 8.15
C PHE A 35 4.15 19.97 8.22
N LEU A 36 4.18 21.09 7.50
CA LEU A 36 3.05 22.02 7.40
C LEU A 36 2.10 21.69 6.23
N GLN A 37 2.46 20.74 5.37
CA GLN A 37 1.60 20.31 4.27
C GLN A 37 0.54 19.32 4.77
N PHE A 38 -0.68 19.80 4.95
CA PHE A 38 -1.82 18.95 5.26
C PHE A 38 -2.33 18.22 4.02
N SER A 39 -2.12 16.90 3.96
CA SER A 39 -2.65 16.06 2.90
C SER A 39 -4.07 15.58 3.22
N TRP A 40 -5.06 16.46 2.99
CA TRP A 40 -6.49 16.15 3.16
C TRP A 40 -6.95 14.95 2.33
N THR A 41 -6.23 14.64 1.26
CA THR A 41 -6.58 13.59 0.30
C THR A 41 -5.68 12.37 0.36
N ALA A 42 -4.77 12.28 1.35
CA ALA A 42 -3.77 11.21 1.45
C ALA A 42 -4.36 9.82 1.24
N PHE A 43 -5.52 9.53 1.84
CA PHE A 43 -6.15 8.21 1.81
C PHE A 43 -7.27 8.06 0.78
N VAL A 44 -7.55 9.07 -0.06
CA VAL A 44 -8.64 9.01 -1.04
C VAL A 44 -8.44 7.86 -2.03
N SER A 45 -7.20 7.65 -2.49
CA SER A 45 -6.87 6.54 -3.39
C SER A 45 -7.23 5.17 -2.79
N ILE A 46 -6.85 4.92 -1.54
CA ILE A 46 -7.17 3.67 -0.82
C ILE A 46 -8.68 3.52 -0.65
N LYS A 47 -9.38 4.59 -0.22
CA LYS A 47 -10.83 4.54 -0.05
C LYS A 47 -11.55 4.15 -1.35
N VAL A 48 -11.11 4.69 -2.49
CA VAL A 48 -11.68 4.31 -3.80
C VAL A 48 -11.34 2.86 -4.16
N ILE A 49 -10.09 2.43 -3.97
CA ILE A 49 -9.65 1.05 -4.24
C ILE A 49 -10.46 0.03 -3.42
N LEU A 50 -10.73 0.32 -2.15
CA LEU A 50 -11.55 -0.54 -1.28
C LEU A 50 -13.03 -0.49 -1.69
N ARG A 51 -13.56 0.71 -1.97
CA ARG A 51 -14.98 0.91 -2.34
C ARG A 51 -15.38 0.21 -3.64
N PHE A 52 -14.46 0.12 -4.60
CA PHE A 52 -14.66 -0.53 -5.88
C PHE A 52 -14.01 -1.92 -5.95
N ASP A 53 -13.66 -2.49 -4.79
CA ASP A 53 -13.15 -3.86 -4.65
C ASP A 53 -11.95 -4.20 -5.56
N LEU A 54 -11.18 -3.20 -6.01
CA LEU A 54 -10.06 -3.38 -6.95
C LEU A 54 -8.97 -4.34 -6.42
N HIS A 55 -8.89 -4.47 -5.10
CA HIS A 55 -7.99 -5.38 -4.39
C HIS A 55 -8.47 -6.84 -4.39
N LYS A 56 -9.68 -7.14 -4.87
CA LYS A 56 -10.26 -8.49 -4.98
C LYS A 56 -10.37 -8.99 -6.41
N GLU A 57 -10.16 -8.10 -7.39
CA GLU A 57 -10.37 -8.40 -8.81
C GLU A 57 -9.33 -9.37 -9.40
N PHE A 58 -8.26 -9.66 -8.67
CA PHE A 58 -7.21 -10.58 -9.10
C PHE A 58 -6.59 -11.30 -7.89
N LEU A 59 -5.98 -12.45 -8.12
CA LEU A 59 -5.38 -13.28 -7.09
C LEU A 59 -3.96 -12.83 -6.73
N VAL A 60 -3.52 -13.16 -5.51
CA VAL A 60 -2.13 -12.96 -5.10
C VAL A 60 -1.20 -13.77 -5.99
N GLY A 61 -0.29 -13.09 -6.68
CA GLY A 61 0.63 -13.67 -7.66
C GLY A 61 0.26 -13.38 -9.12
N GLU A 62 -0.97 -12.90 -9.37
CA GLU A 62 -1.36 -12.42 -10.69
C GLU A 62 -0.81 -11.00 -10.96
N THR A 63 -0.71 -10.67 -12.25
CA THR A 63 -0.11 -9.43 -12.73
C THR A 63 -0.98 -8.74 -13.79
N PRO A 64 -2.22 -8.30 -13.45
CA PRO A 64 -3.12 -7.69 -14.42
C PRO A 64 -2.59 -6.34 -14.93
N MET A 65 -3.04 -5.97 -16.13
CA MET A 65 -2.84 -4.64 -16.68
C MET A 65 -3.89 -3.65 -16.17
N TYR A 66 -3.57 -2.34 -16.12
CA TYR A 66 -4.55 -1.31 -15.72
C TYR A 66 -5.86 -1.34 -16.51
N LYS A 67 -5.81 -1.73 -17.79
CA LYS A 67 -7.00 -1.87 -18.65
C LYS A 67 -7.93 -2.98 -18.17
N GLU A 68 -7.38 -4.10 -17.70
CA GLU A 68 -8.15 -5.23 -17.16
C GLU A 68 -8.77 -4.84 -15.81
N LEU A 69 -7.98 -4.20 -14.95
CA LEU A 69 -8.46 -3.65 -13.67
C LEU A 69 -9.60 -2.64 -13.83
N ALA A 70 -9.57 -1.83 -14.89
CA ALA A 70 -10.66 -0.89 -15.18
C ALA A 70 -11.95 -1.60 -15.61
N THR A 71 -11.85 -2.65 -16.43
CA THR A 71 -13.01 -3.47 -16.83
C THR A 71 -13.63 -4.17 -15.62
N LEU A 72 -12.80 -4.70 -14.72
CA LEU A 72 -13.23 -5.44 -13.55
C LEU A 72 -13.90 -4.54 -12.50
N SER A 73 -13.29 -3.41 -12.16
CA SER A 73 -13.82 -2.49 -11.13
C SER A 73 -14.93 -1.54 -11.59
N GLY A 74 -15.18 -1.45 -12.90
CA GLY A 74 -16.08 -0.44 -13.47
C GLY A 74 -15.56 1.01 -13.37
N LEU A 75 -14.32 1.21 -12.93
CA LEU A 75 -13.66 2.52 -12.91
C LEU A 75 -13.21 2.92 -14.32
N THR A 76 -13.11 4.23 -14.57
CA THR A 76 -12.64 4.70 -15.87
C THR A 76 -11.17 4.29 -16.09
N PRO A 77 -10.79 3.81 -17.29
CA PRO A 77 -9.40 3.43 -17.59
C PRO A 77 -8.37 4.53 -17.35
N ARG A 78 -8.80 5.81 -17.38
CA ARG A 78 -7.96 6.97 -17.08
C ARG A 78 -7.69 7.15 -15.59
N ASN A 79 -8.64 6.76 -14.73
CA ASN A 79 -8.53 6.97 -13.28
C ASN A 79 -7.80 5.82 -12.58
N VAL A 80 -7.95 4.58 -13.05
CA VAL A 80 -7.31 3.40 -12.42
C VAL A 80 -5.78 3.59 -12.25
N PRO A 81 -4.99 3.96 -13.28
CA PRO A 81 -3.56 4.16 -13.11
C PRO A 81 -3.21 5.25 -12.09
N ARG A 82 -4.02 6.32 -12.01
CA ARG A 82 -3.78 7.44 -11.09
C ARG A 82 -4.02 7.01 -9.64
N LEU A 83 -5.13 6.33 -9.40
CA LEU A 83 -5.50 5.83 -8.08
C LEU A 83 -4.48 4.81 -7.59
N VAL A 84 -4.15 3.83 -8.44
CA VAL A 84 -3.20 2.77 -8.08
C VAL A 84 -1.80 3.33 -7.86
N ARG A 85 -1.25 4.15 -8.76
CA ARG A 85 0.09 4.74 -8.55
C ARG A 85 0.16 5.63 -7.33
N HIS A 86 -0.87 6.42 -7.06
CA HIS A 86 -0.93 7.21 -5.84
C HIS A 86 -0.91 6.32 -4.59
N ALA A 87 -1.66 5.21 -4.60
CA ALA A 87 -1.68 4.25 -3.49
C ALA A 87 -0.35 3.47 -3.34
N ILE A 88 0.34 3.20 -4.45
CA ILE A 88 1.70 2.61 -4.44
C ILE A 88 2.67 3.57 -3.76
N VAL A 89 2.81 4.79 -4.26
CA VAL A 89 3.84 5.74 -3.80
C VAL A 89 3.65 6.18 -2.35
N ASN A 90 2.40 6.41 -1.94
CA ASN A 90 2.13 6.98 -0.61
C ASN A 90 1.92 5.92 0.48
N HIS A 91 1.49 4.71 0.10
CA HIS A 91 1.00 3.71 1.08
C HIS A 91 1.49 2.29 0.82
N ASN A 92 2.35 2.06 -0.18
CA ASN A 92 2.80 0.73 -0.58
C ASN A 92 1.63 -0.26 -0.79
N PHE A 93 0.49 0.23 -1.28
CA PHE A 93 -0.75 -0.54 -1.32
C PHE A 93 -0.70 -1.66 -2.37
N PHE A 94 -0.12 -1.39 -3.53
CA PHE A 94 0.17 -2.37 -4.59
C PHE A 94 1.65 -2.28 -5.00
N GLN A 95 2.02 -3.01 -6.05
CA GLN A 95 3.29 -2.87 -6.74
C GLN A 95 3.06 -2.77 -8.25
N GLU A 96 3.85 -1.95 -8.95
CA GLU A 96 3.88 -1.90 -10.41
C GLU A 96 5.22 -2.48 -10.89
N LEU A 97 5.21 -3.70 -11.42
CA LEU A 97 6.44 -4.45 -11.79
C LEU A 97 7.09 -3.89 -13.06
N SER A 98 6.25 -3.44 -13.98
CA SER A 98 6.62 -2.78 -15.23
C SER A 98 5.51 -1.80 -15.62
N PRO A 99 5.76 -0.83 -16.52
CA PRO A 99 4.76 0.16 -16.89
C PRO A 99 3.41 -0.49 -17.29
N GLY A 100 2.39 -0.24 -16.47
CA GLY A 100 1.03 -0.73 -16.69
C GLY A 100 0.67 -2.08 -16.08
N VAL A 101 1.62 -2.79 -15.45
CA VAL A 101 1.44 -4.14 -14.89
C VAL A 101 1.46 -4.07 -13.36
N VAL A 102 0.35 -4.43 -12.73
CA VAL A 102 0.13 -4.30 -11.28
C VAL A 102 0.16 -5.66 -10.61
N THR A 103 0.69 -5.75 -9.40
CA THR A 103 0.55 -6.93 -8.55
C THR A 103 0.31 -6.54 -7.08
N HIS A 104 -0.05 -7.51 -6.27
CA HIS A 104 -0.24 -7.32 -4.83
C HIS A 104 1.07 -6.97 -4.13
N SER A 105 1.00 -5.99 -3.22
CA SER A 105 2.06 -5.80 -2.23
C SER A 105 1.83 -6.73 -1.03
N ALA A 106 2.75 -6.73 -0.07
CA ALA A 106 2.54 -7.44 1.20
C ALA A 106 1.26 -6.97 1.92
N LEU A 107 0.87 -5.70 1.77
CA LEU A 107 -0.29 -5.11 2.44
C LEU A 107 -1.60 -5.56 1.79
N THR A 108 -1.73 -5.45 0.47
CA THR A 108 -2.95 -5.93 -0.21
C THR A 108 -3.05 -7.45 -0.21
N ALA A 109 -1.94 -8.18 -0.25
CA ALA A 109 -1.96 -9.64 -0.06
C ALA A 109 -2.49 -10.03 1.32
N LEU A 110 -2.21 -9.24 2.37
CA LEU A 110 -2.78 -9.46 3.69
C LEU A 110 -4.29 -9.14 3.70
N LEU A 111 -4.71 -8.04 3.08
CA LEU A 111 -6.14 -7.69 2.94
C LEU A 111 -6.94 -8.75 2.18
N VAL A 112 -6.36 -9.40 1.17
CA VAL A 112 -7.01 -10.50 0.45
C VAL A 112 -7.17 -11.73 1.34
N LYS A 113 -6.19 -12.02 2.20
CA LYS A 113 -6.19 -13.21 3.06
C LYS A 113 -7.04 -13.06 4.33
N ASP A 114 -7.13 -11.85 4.87
CA ASP A 114 -7.83 -11.58 6.14
C ASP A 114 -8.97 -10.58 5.91
N GLU A 115 -10.20 -11.10 5.92
CA GLU A 115 -11.40 -10.29 5.69
C GLU A 115 -11.70 -9.32 6.85
N SER A 116 -11.21 -9.61 8.06
CA SER A 116 -11.47 -8.79 9.24
C SER A 116 -10.81 -7.41 9.16
N LEU A 117 -9.79 -7.26 8.32
CA LEU A 117 -9.04 -6.02 8.10
C LEU A 117 -9.74 -5.05 7.14
N ARG A 118 -10.94 -5.39 6.64
CA ARG A 118 -11.66 -4.61 5.61
C ARG A 118 -12.78 -3.70 6.17
N ALA A 119 -12.81 -3.50 7.49
CA ALA A 119 -13.85 -2.73 8.20
C ALA A 119 -13.90 -1.24 7.83
#